data_AF-A0A970DB13-F1
#
_entry.id   AF-A0A970DB13-F1
#
_cell.length_a   1.000
_cell.length_b   1.000
_cell.length_c   1.000
_cell.angle_alpha   90.00
_cell.angle_beta   90.00
_cell.angle_gamma   90.00
#
_symmetry.space_group_name_H-M   'P 1'
#
loop_
_entity.id
_entity.type
_entity.pdbx_description
1 polymer ?
#
loop_
_entity_poly.entity_id
_entity_poly.type
_entity_poly.pdbx_seq_one_letter_code
_entity_poly.pdbx_strand_id
1 'polypeptide(L)'
;MNPELYKPRLAAVVVLVLLIFGLAFVQADPAQAYETATGFEYPLKGGGWFLGQDFGVWNTTRNEYHLAEDLLPYDMRSELPVYAPANGVVRSSGYQSGYGYVLVIEHRLPNNTYVCSVLGHLKSNLVPRGTEVKKGQWVGQIALSPRENGGYSFSHLHFGIRSGAYSTVRDPDGGWRYRGYAPSTSIRALWYKPSEFVREHAAIPGDSSQASLAASPASLTFGQVEVNSYSDLRSYRVTGSHLTGAVTIEAPAGFWISLSPNSGYQRTLTLPPENGAVERTIYVRFVPSSARQYSGSILHRTAGAAERRVQVSGEGIAGHRVPAPLRPYGPSSGVAGGSYTYYTIADPCSAGHPVQYRFDWGDGTYSAWSSSYSAAKKWSTPGTYNIRAQARCAVTHSIVSPWSSVRTVTIEPNSQQRLLYLYYRYLQSRR
;
A
#
# COMPACT_ATOMS: atom_id res chain seq x y z
N MET A 1 7.28 -64.66 75.25
CA MET A 1 7.15 -63.66 76.33
C MET A 1 6.72 -62.34 75.69
N ASN A 2 5.54 -61.85 76.07
CA ASN A 2 5.02 -60.48 75.87
C ASN A 2 5.85 -59.49 76.76
N PRO A 3 5.72 -58.14 76.74
CA PRO A 3 4.69 -57.29 76.13
C PRO A 3 5.14 -55.90 75.60
N GLU A 4 4.15 -55.17 75.09
CA GLU A 4 4.10 -53.72 74.81
C GLU A 4 4.58 -52.81 75.96
N LEU A 5 4.94 -51.55 75.65
CA LEU A 5 4.12 -50.34 75.98
C LEU A 5 4.87 -49.00 75.85
N TYR A 6 4.07 -47.94 75.63
CA TYR A 6 4.25 -46.49 75.92
C TYR A 6 4.67 -45.48 74.81
N LYS A 7 3.63 -44.77 74.32
CA LYS A 7 3.59 -43.39 73.74
C LYS A 7 3.38 -42.36 74.88
N PRO A 8 3.68 -41.03 74.80
CA PRO A 8 3.01 -40.10 73.84
C PRO A 8 3.70 -38.77 73.40
N ARG A 9 3.24 -38.30 72.21
CA ARG A 9 2.92 -36.95 71.69
C ARG A 9 3.83 -35.72 71.96
N LEU A 10 4.22 -35.01 70.89
CA LEU A 10 3.79 -33.62 70.61
C LEU A 10 3.90 -33.24 69.12
N ALA A 11 3.13 -32.22 68.72
CA ALA A 11 2.70 -31.82 67.37
C ALA A 11 3.77 -31.27 66.40
N ALA A 12 3.52 -31.40 65.09
CA ALA A 12 3.36 -30.25 64.16
C ALA A 12 3.05 -30.69 62.71
N VAL A 13 1.87 -30.28 62.24
CA VAL A 13 1.48 -29.82 60.89
C VAL A 13 2.05 -30.55 59.65
N VAL A 14 1.22 -31.38 59.01
CA VAL A 14 1.39 -31.85 57.62
C VAL A 14 0.29 -31.22 56.77
N VAL A 15 0.67 -30.44 55.76
CA VAL A 15 -0.22 -29.95 54.70
C VAL A 15 -0.52 -31.12 53.76
N LEU A 16 -1.76 -31.61 53.81
CA LEU A 16 -2.26 -32.67 52.93
C LEU A 16 -2.81 -32.03 51.64
N VAL A 17 -2.11 -32.22 50.52
CA VAL A 17 -2.65 -31.96 49.18
C VAL A 17 -3.53 -33.15 48.79
N LEU A 18 -4.85 -32.98 48.90
CA LEU A 18 -5.84 -33.93 48.39
C LEU A 18 -5.97 -33.75 46.87
N LEU A 19 -5.37 -34.66 46.09
CA LEU A 19 -5.67 -34.86 44.68
C LEU A 19 -6.98 -35.66 44.57
N ILE A 20 -8.09 -34.95 44.35
CA ILE A 20 -9.38 -35.56 44.02
C ILE A 20 -9.32 -36.00 42.55
N PHE A 21 -9.34 -37.32 42.31
CA PHE A 21 -9.63 -37.92 41.01
C PHE A 21 -11.10 -37.68 40.66
N GLY A 22 -11.37 -36.59 39.95
CA GLY A 22 -12.63 -36.40 39.23
C GLY A 22 -12.58 -37.16 37.90
N LEU A 23 -13.10 -38.38 37.87
CA LEU A 23 -13.49 -39.06 36.63
C LEU A 23 -14.70 -38.32 36.05
N ALA A 24 -14.43 -37.26 35.30
CA ALA A 24 -15.42 -36.67 34.42
C ALA A 24 -15.57 -37.59 33.20
N PHE A 25 -16.63 -38.39 33.19
CA PHE A 25 -17.20 -38.87 31.94
C PHE A 25 -17.68 -37.63 31.17
N VAL A 26 -16.83 -37.09 30.31
CA VAL A 26 -17.26 -36.17 29.27
C VAL A 26 -18.05 -37.02 28.28
N GLN A 27 -19.39 -36.97 28.35
CA GLN A 27 -20.20 -37.28 27.19
C GLN A 27 -19.75 -36.33 26.08
N ALA A 28 -19.09 -36.87 25.06
CA ALA A 28 -18.82 -36.14 23.83
C ALA A 28 -20.15 -35.65 23.27
N ASP A 29 -20.31 -34.33 23.25
CA ASP A 29 -21.42 -33.63 22.62
C ASP A 29 -21.40 -33.93 21.11
N PRO A 30 -22.43 -34.56 20.52
CA PRO A 30 -22.36 -35.02 19.14
C PRO A 30 -22.77 -33.89 18.19
N ALA A 31 -22.01 -32.80 18.12
CA ALA A 31 -22.00 -31.82 17.01
C ALA A 31 -21.05 -30.65 17.31
N GLN A 32 -19.76 -30.90 17.55
CA GLN A 32 -18.81 -29.80 17.45
C GLN A 32 -18.68 -29.45 15.97
N ALA A 33 -19.29 -28.33 15.57
CA ALA A 33 -19.22 -27.82 14.21
C ALA A 33 -17.76 -27.50 13.87
N TYR A 34 -17.11 -28.35 13.08
CA TYR A 34 -15.82 -28.01 12.49
C TYR A 34 -15.99 -26.75 11.62
N GLU A 35 -14.92 -25.96 11.52
CA GLU A 35 -14.95 -24.63 10.91
C GLU A 35 -15.49 -24.68 9.47
N THR A 36 -16.39 -23.75 9.15
CA THR A 36 -16.96 -23.58 7.81
C THR A 36 -15.85 -23.41 6.76
N ALA A 37 -16.01 -24.07 5.62
CA ALA A 37 -15.20 -23.87 4.42
C ALA A 37 -15.60 -22.55 3.74
N THR A 38 -14.89 -21.47 4.08
CA THR A 38 -15.09 -20.13 3.49
C THR A 38 -14.33 -19.93 2.16
N GLY A 39 -13.55 -20.92 1.74
CA GLY A 39 -13.17 -21.04 0.34
C GLY A 39 -12.31 -22.25 0.05
N PHE A 40 -12.18 -22.55 -1.23
CA PHE A 40 -11.53 -23.72 -1.78
C PHE A 40 -10.30 -23.33 -2.59
N GLU A 41 -9.29 -24.19 -2.59
CA GLU A 41 -8.12 -24.10 -3.45
C GLU A 41 -7.83 -25.46 -4.09
N TYR A 42 -6.98 -25.48 -5.13
CA TYR A 42 -6.52 -26.74 -5.68
C TYR A 42 -5.70 -27.53 -4.63
N PRO A 43 -5.90 -28.85 -4.53
CA PRO A 43 -5.16 -29.69 -3.59
C PRO A 43 -3.67 -29.85 -3.94
N LEU A 44 -3.22 -29.40 -5.12
CA LEU A 44 -1.80 -29.32 -5.49
C LEU A 44 -1.36 -27.84 -5.51
N LYS A 45 -0.20 -27.55 -4.92
CA LYS A 45 0.34 -26.18 -4.80
C LYS A 45 1.53 -25.95 -5.73
N GLY A 46 1.72 -24.70 -6.11
CA GLY A 46 2.79 -24.29 -7.03
C GLY A 46 2.51 -24.69 -8.48
N GLY A 47 3.49 -24.46 -9.36
CA GLY A 47 3.49 -25.01 -10.72
C GLY A 47 3.98 -26.45 -10.75
N GLY A 48 4.12 -27.02 -11.96
CA GLY A 48 4.68 -28.37 -12.13
C GLY A 48 3.65 -29.46 -12.46
N TRP A 49 2.39 -29.09 -12.65
CA TRP A 49 1.29 -29.99 -12.98
C TRP A 49 0.31 -29.35 -13.97
N PHE A 50 -0.52 -30.18 -14.60
CA PHE A 50 -1.55 -29.76 -15.56
C PHE A 50 -2.82 -30.62 -15.42
N LEU A 51 -3.94 -30.12 -15.95
CA LEU A 51 -5.18 -30.88 -16.05
C LEU A 51 -5.05 -31.90 -17.20
N GLY A 52 -4.96 -33.19 -16.87
CA GLY A 52 -4.82 -34.26 -17.87
C GLY A 52 -6.14 -34.87 -18.31
N GLN A 53 -7.11 -34.99 -17.40
CA GLN A 53 -8.47 -35.43 -17.73
C GLN A 53 -9.51 -34.54 -17.05
N ASP A 54 -10.41 -33.96 -17.85
CA ASP A 54 -11.46 -33.05 -17.37
C ASP A 54 -12.66 -33.81 -16.78
N PHE A 55 -13.45 -33.11 -15.96
CA PHE A 55 -14.69 -33.58 -15.40
C PHE A 55 -15.75 -33.85 -16.48
N GLY A 56 -16.51 -34.92 -16.30
CA GLY A 56 -17.63 -35.26 -17.17
C GLY A 56 -17.24 -35.76 -18.55
N VAL A 57 -15.94 -36.00 -18.81
CA VAL A 57 -15.48 -36.65 -20.04
C VAL A 57 -15.95 -38.10 -20.06
N TRP A 58 -16.58 -38.50 -21.17
CA TRP A 58 -17.02 -39.87 -21.38
C TRP A 58 -15.85 -40.79 -21.71
N ASN A 59 -15.69 -41.86 -20.94
CA ASN A 59 -14.71 -42.90 -21.20
C ASN A 59 -15.37 -44.05 -21.98
N THR A 60 -15.01 -44.21 -23.24
CA THR A 60 -15.58 -45.22 -24.15
C THR A 60 -15.23 -46.66 -23.77
N THR A 61 -14.08 -46.89 -23.13
CA THR A 61 -13.67 -48.22 -22.67
C THR A 61 -14.45 -48.66 -21.44
N ARG A 62 -14.78 -47.72 -20.54
CA ARG A 62 -15.55 -48.00 -19.31
C ARG A 62 -17.06 -47.84 -19.49
N ASN A 63 -17.49 -47.13 -20.54
CA ASN A 63 -18.88 -46.74 -20.75
C ASN A 63 -19.42 -45.88 -19.58
N GLU A 64 -18.61 -44.94 -19.10
CA GLU A 64 -18.88 -44.11 -17.92
C GLU A 64 -18.32 -42.69 -18.05
N TYR A 65 -18.94 -41.73 -17.37
CA TYR A 65 -18.44 -40.35 -17.21
C TYR A 65 -17.41 -40.27 -16.08
N HIS A 66 -16.34 -39.51 -16.31
CA HIS A 66 -15.39 -39.14 -15.27
C HIS A 66 -16.00 -38.16 -14.27
N LEU A 67 -15.88 -38.41 -12.96
CA LEU A 67 -16.53 -37.63 -11.89
C LEU A 67 -15.58 -36.68 -11.15
N ALA A 68 -14.40 -36.45 -11.72
CA ALA A 68 -13.33 -35.65 -11.14
C ALA A 68 -12.53 -34.94 -12.23
N GLU A 69 -11.52 -34.19 -11.79
CA GLU A 69 -10.42 -33.72 -12.64
C GLU A 69 -9.14 -34.44 -12.21
N ASP A 70 -8.42 -34.97 -13.20
CA ASP A 70 -7.13 -35.62 -12.97
C ASP A 70 -6.01 -34.62 -13.19
N LEU A 71 -5.28 -34.31 -12.12
CA LEU A 71 -4.16 -33.37 -12.09
C LEU A 71 -2.85 -34.15 -12.15
N LEU A 72 -2.10 -33.97 -13.23
CA LEU A 72 -0.89 -34.73 -13.52
C LEU A 72 0.34 -33.85 -13.31
N PRO A 73 1.39 -34.31 -12.62
CA PRO A 73 2.71 -33.70 -12.71
C PRO A 73 3.19 -33.70 -14.17
N TYR A 74 3.98 -32.70 -14.59
CA TYR A 74 4.43 -32.60 -15.99
C TYR A 74 5.27 -33.80 -16.46
N ASP A 75 6.04 -34.42 -15.55
CA ASP A 75 6.83 -35.61 -15.83
C ASP A 75 6.02 -36.92 -15.72
N MET A 76 4.74 -36.82 -15.34
CA MET A 76 3.81 -37.93 -15.06
C MET A 76 4.35 -38.95 -14.04
N ARG A 77 5.34 -38.56 -13.24
CA ARG A 77 6.06 -39.44 -12.30
C ARG A 77 6.23 -38.86 -10.90
N SER A 78 6.25 -37.54 -10.78
CA SER A 78 6.48 -36.86 -9.50
C SER A 78 5.36 -37.09 -8.49
N GLU A 79 5.74 -37.51 -7.29
CA GLU A 79 4.81 -37.77 -6.18
C GLU A 79 4.54 -36.48 -5.39
N LEU A 80 3.76 -35.57 -5.98
CA LEU A 80 3.51 -34.24 -5.42
C LEU A 80 2.74 -34.30 -4.09
N PRO A 81 3.01 -33.39 -3.13
CA PRO A 81 2.26 -33.28 -1.88
C PRO A 81 0.82 -32.80 -2.15
N VAL A 82 -0.12 -33.36 -1.41
CA VAL A 82 -1.56 -33.07 -1.51
C VAL A 82 -2.04 -32.36 -0.25
N TYR A 83 -2.80 -31.30 -0.45
CA TYR A 83 -3.28 -30.40 0.60
C TYR A 83 -4.81 -30.40 0.67
N ALA A 84 -5.38 -30.13 1.84
CA ALA A 84 -6.82 -29.99 2.03
C ALA A 84 -7.34 -28.80 1.20
N PRO A 85 -8.32 -29.01 0.30
CA PRO A 85 -8.87 -27.93 -0.53
C PRO A 85 -9.54 -26.82 0.27
N ALA A 86 -10.10 -27.14 1.43
CA ALA A 86 -10.75 -26.21 2.34
C ALA A 86 -10.73 -26.75 3.78
N ASN A 87 -11.23 -25.93 4.73
CA ASN A 87 -11.49 -26.40 6.10
C ASN A 87 -12.50 -27.56 6.08
N GLY A 88 -12.29 -28.60 6.87
CA GLY A 88 -13.19 -29.74 6.90
C GLY A 88 -12.80 -30.81 7.89
N VAL A 89 -13.49 -31.95 7.82
CA VAL A 89 -13.19 -33.14 8.62
C VAL A 89 -12.98 -34.35 7.71
N VAL A 90 -11.92 -35.10 7.95
CA VAL A 90 -11.64 -36.35 7.21
C VAL A 90 -12.68 -37.39 7.61
N ARG A 91 -13.58 -37.76 6.69
CA ARG A 91 -14.63 -38.75 6.95
C ARG A 91 -14.27 -40.16 6.47
N SER A 92 -13.39 -40.27 5.47
CA SER A 92 -12.83 -41.54 4.99
C SER A 92 -11.35 -41.38 4.68
N SER A 93 -10.54 -42.36 5.06
CA SER A 93 -9.11 -42.41 4.81
C SER A 93 -8.69 -43.87 4.72
N GLY A 94 -8.25 -44.32 3.55
CA GLY A 94 -7.87 -45.73 3.36
C GLY A 94 -7.87 -46.20 1.91
N TYR A 95 -7.69 -47.51 1.74
CA TYR A 95 -7.64 -48.15 0.43
C TYR A 95 -9.05 -48.37 -0.15
N GLN A 96 -9.22 -48.08 -1.43
CA GLN A 96 -10.40 -48.41 -2.22
C GLN A 96 -10.01 -48.98 -3.58
N SER A 97 -10.64 -50.08 -3.96
CA SER A 97 -10.39 -50.72 -5.26
C SER A 97 -10.62 -49.73 -6.41
N GLY A 98 -9.71 -49.72 -7.37
CA GLY A 98 -9.70 -48.78 -8.52
C GLY A 98 -9.07 -47.41 -8.23
N TYR A 99 -8.98 -46.99 -6.96
CA TYR A 99 -8.28 -45.77 -6.56
C TYR A 99 -6.89 -46.01 -5.99
N GLY A 100 -6.69 -47.16 -5.34
CA GLY A 100 -5.61 -47.28 -4.38
C GLY A 100 -5.98 -46.53 -3.09
N TYR A 101 -5.08 -45.74 -2.51
CA TYR A 101 -5.45 -44.94 -1.32
C TYR A 101 -6.22 -43.67 -1.70
N VAL A 102 -7.31 -43.42 -0.97
CA VAL A 102 -8.23 -42.31 -1.19
C VAL A 102 -8.61 -41.64 0.15
N LEU A 103 -8.70 -40.32 0.11
CA LEU A 103 -9.16 -39.49 1.21
C LEU A 103 -10.47 -38.81 0.84
N VAL A 104 -11.45 -38.81 1.76
CA VAL A 104 -12.70 -38.05 1.63
C VAL A 104 -12.81 -37.07 2.78
N ILE A 105 -12.86 -35.78 2.45
CA ILE A 105 -12.97 -34.67 3.40
C ILE A 105 -14.35 -34.05 3.24
N GLU A 106 -15.12 -33.95 4.33
CA GLU A 106 -16.40 -33.27 4.35
C GLU A 106 -16.21 -31.79 4.72
N HIS A 107 -16.87 -30.91 3.98
CA HIS A 107 -16.80 -29.47 4.11
C HIS A 107 -18.19 -28.90 4.38
N ARG A 108 -18.34 -28.07 5.41
CA ARG A 108 -19.55 -27.30 5.66
C ARG A 108 -19.43 -25.96 4.96
N LEU A 109 -20.36 -25.62 4.08
CA LEU A 109 -20.38 -24.36 3.32
C LEU A 109 -21.06 -23.24 4.14
N PRO A 110 -20.85 -21.94 3.79
CA PRO A 110 -21.41 -20.80 4.53
C PRO A 110 -22.93 -20.79 4.67
N ASN A 111 -23.63 -21.38 3.69
CA ASN A 111 -25.09 -21.53 3.67
C ASN A 111 -25.60 -22.75 4.47
N ASN A 112 -24.75 -23.37 5.30
CA ASN A 112 -25.04 -24.60 6.06
C ASN A 112 -25.32 -25.85 5.20
N THR A 113 -24.98 -25.83 3.91
CA THR A 113 -24.93 -27.04 3.08
C THR A 113 -23.56 -27.70 3.17
N TYR A 114 -23.41 -28.87 2.56
CA TYR A 114 -22.18 -29.67 2.65
C TYR A 114 -21.74 -30.14 1.27
N VAL A 115 -20.43 -30.34 1.13
CA VAL A 115 -19.80 -31.04 0.01
C VAL A 115 -18.69 -31.94 0.53
N CYS A 116 -18.27 -32.93 -0.26
CA CYS A 116 -17.13 -33.78 0.05
C CYS A 116 -16.07 -33.69 -1.05
N SER A 117 -14.82 -33.35 -0.70
CA SER A 117 -13.68 -33.52 -1.59
C SER A 117 -13.20 -34.96 -1.57
N VAL A 118 -12.92 -35.53 -2.74
CA VAL A 118 -12.38 -36.88 -2.94
C VAL A 118 -11.01 -36.76 -3.57
N LEU A 119 -9.99 -37.28 -2.89
CA LEU A 119 -8.58 -37.18 -3.28
C LEU A 119 -8.04 -38.60 -3.44
N GLY A 120 -7.90 -39.06 -4.69
CA GLY A 120 -7.51 -40.43 -5.03
C GLY A 120 -6.06 -40.58 -5.49
N HIS A 121 -5.63 -41.83 -5.66
CA HIS A 121 -4.29 -42.21 -6.16
C HIS A 121 -3.14 -41.75 -5.25
N LEU A 122 -3.37 -41.82 -3.95
CA LEU A 122 -2.45 -41.35 -2.93
C LEU A 122 -1.55 -42.48 -2.39
N LYS A 123 -0.53 -42.11 -1.62
CA LYS A 123 0.22 -43.03 -0.77
C LYS A 123 -0.56 -43.41 0.48
N SER A 124 -0.11 -44.47 1.15
CA SER A 124 -0.66 -44.97 2.42
C SER A 124 -0.51 -44.03 3.62
N ASN A 125 0.30 -42.96 3.53
CA ASN A 125 0.59 -42.00 4.62
C ASN A 125 -0.50 -40.94 4.82
N LEU A 126 -1.76 -41.32 4.71
CA LEU A 126 -2.89 -40.39 4.79
C LEU A 126 -3.14 -39.88 6.20
N VAL A 127 -3.68 -38.66 6.29
CA VAL A 127 -4.26 -38.15 7.54
C VAL A 127 -5.42 -39.08 8.00
N PRO A 128 -5.50 -39.46 9.29
CA PRO A 128 -6.53 -40.38 9.77
C PRO A 128 -7.96 -39.84 9.69
N ARG A 129 -8.93 -40.76 9.61
CA ARG A 129 -10.37 -40.45 9.77
C ARG A 129 -10.63 -39.77 11.12
N GLY A 130 -11.48 -38.76 11.11
CA GLY A 130 -11.83 -37.94 12.27
C GLY A 130 -10.98 -36.68 12.43
N THR A 131 -9.90 -36.55 11.67
CA THR A 131 -9.03 -35.36 11.74
C THR A 131 -9.72 -34.14 11.15
N GLU A 132 -9.77 -33.05 11.91
CA GLU A 132 -10.07 -31.73 11.37
C GLU A 132 -8.87 -31.19 10.61
N VAL A 133 -9.11 -30.67 9.41
CA VAL A 133 -8.09 -30.11 8.53
C VAL A 133 -8.41 -28.67 8.20
N LYS A 134 -7.39 -27.83 8.09
CA LYS A 134 -7.51 -26.46 7.59
C LYS A 134 -7.18 -26.39 6.11
N LYS A 135 -7.76 -25.42 5.41
CA LYS A 135 -7.41 -25.15 4.00
C LYS A 135 -5.89 -25.04 3.85
N GLY A 136 -5.35 -25.77 2.88
CA GLY A 136 -3.92 -25.77 2.60
C GLY A 136 -3.06 -26.57 3.58
N GLN A 137 -3.64 -27.25 4.56
CA GLN A 137 -2.95 -28.22 5.41
C GLN A 137 -2.58 -29.45 4.57
N TRP A 138 -1.38 -29.99 4.78
CA TRP A 138 -0.97 -31.24 4.12
C TRP A 138 -1.87 -32.41 4.57
N VAL A 139 -2.31 -33.24 3.62
CA VAL A 139 -3.20 -34.39 3.90
C VAL A 139 -2.75 -35.72 3.31
N GLY A 140 -1.77 -35.69 2.40
CA GLY A 140 -1.23 -36.89 1.77
C GLY A 140 -0.25 -36.55 0.65
N GLN A 141 0.05 -37.54 -0.18
CA GLN A 141 0.99 -37.42 -1.30
C GLN A 141 0.52 -38.31 -2.44
N ILE A 142 0.67 -37.87 -3.70
CA ILE A 142 0.39 -38.71 -4.87
C ILE A 142 1.29 -39.94 -4.86
N ALA A 143 0.79 -41.10 -5.28
CA ALA A 143 1.57 -42.31 -5.45
C ALA A 143 1.92 -42.58 -6.93
N LEU A 144 3.19 -42.89 -7.19
CA LEU A 144 3.63 -43.47 -8.46
C LEU A 144 3.48 -45.00 -8.47
N SER A 145 3.57 -45.64 -7.30
CA SER A 145 3.47 -47.09 -7.16
C SER A 145 2.11 -47.62 -7.65
N PRO A 146 2.07 -48.54 -8.63
CA PRO A 146 0.82 -49.17 -9.09
C PRO A 146 0.02 -49.85 -7.97
N ARG A 147 0.69 -50.26 -6.88
CA ARG A 147 0.04 -50.87 -5.72
C ARG A 147 -0.72 -49.86 -4.86
N GLU A 148 -0.25 -48.61 -4.82
CA GLU A 148 -0.82 -47.56 -3.98
C GLU A 148 -1.76 -46.64 -4.76
N ASN A 149 -1.58 -46.49 -6.08
CA ASN A 149 -2.38 -45.59 -6.92
C ASN A 149 -3.53 -46.29 -7.67
N GLY A 150 -3.84 -47.55 -7.38
CA GLY A 150 -4.94 -48.26 -8.04
C GLY A 150 -4.60 -48.88 -9.41
N GLY A 151 -3.31 -49.04 -9.72
CA GLY A 151 -2.83 -49.81 -10.88
C GLY A 151 -2.34 -48.97 -12.06
N TYR A 152 -2.22 -47.65 -11.89
CA TYR A 152 -1.76 -46.75 -12.95
C TYR A 152 -0.24 -46.77 -13.08
N SER A 153 0.27 -46.72 -14.32
CA SER A 153 1.70 -46.66 -14.64
C SER A 153 2.30 -45.25 -14.53
N PHE A 154 1.50 -44.27 -14.12
CA PHE A 154 1.85 -42.86 -13.95
C PHE A 154 1.23 -42.31 -12.66
N SER A 155 1.82 -41.23 -12.13
CA SER A 155 1.31 -40.53 -10.95
C SER A 155 0.33 -39.43 -11.35
N HIS A 156 -0.81 -39.34 -10.68
CA HIS A 156 -1.75 -38.23 -10.83
C HIS A 156 -2.61 -38.10 -9.57
N LEU A 157 -3.20 -36.94 -9.35
CA LEU A 157 -4.22 -36.74 -8.33
C LEU A 157 -5.60 -36.76 -9.00
N HIS A 158 -6.47 -37.67 -8.57
CA HIS A 158 -7.88 -37.61 -8.92
C HIS A 158 -8.62 -36.74 -7.90
N PHE A 159 -9.08 -35.56 -8.32
CA PHE A 159 -9.72 -34.58 -7.46
C PHE A 159 -11.19 -34.42 -7.82
N GLY A 160 -12.09 -34.95 -6.99
CA GLY A 160 -13.54 -34.84 -7.17
C GLY A 160 -14.23 -34.02 -6.08
N ILE A 161 -15.39 -33.43 -6.40
CA ILE A 161 -16.23 -32.71 -5.42
C ILE A 161 -17.66 -33.24 -5.50
N ARG A 162 -18.05 -33.99 -4.47
CA ARG A 162 -19.38 -34.61 -4.34
C ARG A 162 -20.32 -33.68 -3.58
N SER A 163 -21.54 -33.48 -4.08
CA SER A 163 -22.55 -32.69 -3.37
C SER A 163 -23.11 -33.40 -2.13
N GLY A 164 -23.46 -32.62 -1.11
CA GLY A 164 -24.08 -33.10 0.12
C GLY A 164 -23.09 -33.56 1.19
N ALA A 165 -23.66 -33.86 2.37
CA ALA A 165 -22.92 -34.37 3.51
C ALA A 165 -22.34 -35.76 3.23
N TYR A 166 -21.31 -36.10 4.00
CA TYR A 166 -20.71 -37.42 3.94
C TYR A 166 -21.75 -38.48 4.31
N SER A 167 -21.75 -39.58 3.55
CA SER A 167 -22.66 -40.69 3.78
C SER A 167 -22.02 -41.99 3.33
N THR A 168 -22.25 -43.05 4.10
CA THR A 168 -21.91 -44.43 3.73
C THR A 168 -23.00 -45.08 2.88
N VAL A 169 -24.14 -44.41 2.67
CA VAL A 169 -25.21 -44.89 1.80
C VAL A 169 -24.73 -44.84 0.35
N ARG A 170 -24.88 -45.97 -0.34
CA ARG A 170 -24.54 -46.14 -1.76
C ARG A 170 -25.41 -45.23 -2.63
N ASP A 171 -24.89 -44.91 -3.81
CA ASP A 171 -25.70 -44.22 -4.82
C ASP A 171 -26.87 -45.12 -5.28
N PRO A 172 -27.94 -44.57 -5.90
CA PRO A 172 -29.12 -45.32 -6.31
C PRO A 172 -28.89 -46.57 -7.17
N ASP A 173 -27.77 -46.64 -7.89
CA ASP A 173 -27.36 -47.79 -8.70
C ASP A 173 -26.50 -48.81 -7.91
N GLY A 174 -26.39 -48.66 -6.60
CA GLY A 174 -25.58 -49.51 -5.71
C GLY A 174 -24.08 -49.18 -5.73
N GLY A 175 -23.64 -48.21 -6.54
CA GLY A 175 -22.25 -47.79 -6.61
C GLY A 175 -21.75 -47.15 -5.31
N TRP A 176 -20.44 -47.21 -5.10
CA TRP A 176 -19.81 -46.45 -4.01
C TRP A 176 -19.97 -44.95 -4.27
N ARG A 177 -20.45 -44.19 -3.29
CA ARG A 177 -20.84 -42.78 -3.41
C ARG A 177 -19.72 -41.84 -3.87
N TYR A 178 -18.47 -42.21 -3.63
CA TYR A 178 -17.27 -41.42 -3.91
C TYR A 178 -16.42 -42.01 -5.05
N ARG A 179 -17.03 -42.82 -5.92
CA ARG A 179 -16.38 -43.40 -7.11
C ARG A 179 -15.92 -42.34 -8.12
N GLY A 180 -14.95 -42.72 -8.96
CA GLY A 180 -14.39 -41.82 -9.96
C GLY A 180 -15.09 -41.81 -11.31
N TYR A 181 -15.94 -42.81 -11.57
CA TYR A 181 -16.67 -42.95 -12.82
C TYR A 181 -18.11 -43.40 -12.55
N ALA A 182 -19.06 -42.97 -13.38
CA ALA A 182 -20.43 -43.48 -13.35
C ALA A 182 -21.09 -43.50 -14.74
N PRO A 183 -21.96 -44.49 -15.01
CA PRO A 183 -22.58 -44.67 -16.33
C PRO A 183 -23.73 -43.71 -16.60
N SER A 184 -24.33 -43.12 -15.57
CA SER A 184 -25.55 -42.33 -15.69
C SER A 184 -25.32 -40.84 -15.46
N THR A 185 -26.03 -40.02 -16.23
CA THR A 185 -26.04 -38.56 -16.08
C THR A 185 -26.66 -38.12 -14.76
N SER A 186 -27.58 -38.91 -14.18
CA SER A 186 -28.19 -38.65 -12.88
C SER A 186 -27.18 -38.73 -11.74
N ILE A 187 -26.26 -39.70 -11.77
CA ILE A 187 -25.17 -39.77 -10.80
C ILE A 187 -24.16 -38.66 -11.06
N ARG A 188 -23.80 -38.40 -12.32
CA ARG A 188 -22.88 -37.31 -12.69
C ARG A 188 -23.35 -35.95 -12.15
N ALA A 189 -24.65 -35.67 -12.18
CA ALA A 189 -25.24 -34.43 -11.67
C ALA A 189 -25.09 -34.24 -10.14
N LEU A 190 -24.69 -35.28 -9.42
CA LEU A 190 -24.43 -35.22 -7.98
C LEU A 190 -23.00 -34.79 -7.65
N TRP A 191 -22.20 -34.47 -8.68
CA TRP A 191 -20.84 -34.00 -8.57
C TRP A 191 -20.70 -32.63 -9.22
N TYR A 192 -19.84 -31.80 -8.64
CA TYR A 192 -19.44 -30.53 -9.23
C TYR A 192 -18.18 -30.73 -10.06
N LYS A 193 -18.06 -29.94 -11.14
CA LYS A 193 -16.78 -29.79 -11.83
C LYS A 193 -15.78 -29.10 -10.89
N PRO A 194 -14.66 -29.73 -10.49
CA PRO A 194 -13.77 -29.21 -9.47
C PRO A 194 -13.20 -27.83 -9.81
N SER A 195 -12.70 -27.61 -11.03
CA SER A 195 -12.17 -26.30 -11.44
C SER A 195 -13.19 -25.16 -11.35
N GLU A 196 -14.45 -25.42 -11.72
CA GLU A 196 -15.53 -24.43 -11.62
C GLU A 196 -15.91 -24.18 -10.16
N PHE A 197 -16.07 -25.26 -9.39
CA PHE A 197 -16.40 -25.15 -7.97
C PHE A 197 -15.30 -24.42 -7.20
N VAL A 198 -14.03 -24.77 -7.40
CA VAL A 198 -12.88 -24.09 -6.80
C VAL A 198 -12.82 -22.65 -7.25
N ARG A 199 -13.17 -22.31 -8.49
CA ARG A 199 -13.20 -20.91 -8.96
C ARG A 199 -14.35 -20.11 -8.32
N GLU A 200 -15.53 -20.69 -8.24
CA GLU A 200 -16.74 -20.07 -7.65
C GLU A 200 -16.66 -19.94 -6.13
N HIS A 201 -15.96 -20.88 -5.49
CA HIS A 201 -15.73 -20.92 -4.07
C HIS A 201 -14.27 -20.61 -3.73
N ALA A 202 -13.50 -20.04 -4.67
CA ALA A 202 -12.13 -19.63 -4.40
C ALA A 202 -12.23 -18.61 -3.29
N ALA A 203 -11.55 -18.82 -2.17
CA ALA A 203 -11.38 -17.72 -1.26
C ALA A 203 -10.67 -16.62 -2.06
N ILE A 204 -11.37 -15.53 -2.36
CA ILE A 204 -10.71 -14.30 -2.75
C ILE A 204 -9.70 -14.05 -1.63
N PRO A 205 -8.42 -13.73 -1.90
CA PRO A 205 -7.53 -13.24 -0.87
C PRO A 205 -8.19 -12.01 -0.23
N GLY A 206 -8.88 -12.21 0.90
CA GLY A 206 -9.78 -11.21 1.48
C GLY A 206 -11.29 -11.48 1.46
N ASP A 207 -11.79 -12.72 1.30
CA ASP A 207 -13.15 -13.04 1.75
C ASP A 207 -13.21 -13.10 3.27
N SER A 208 -13.32 -11.91 3.83
CA SER A 208 -14.12 -11.72 5.01
C SER A 208 -15.38 -11.00 4.55
N SER A 209 -16.54 -11.46 5.01
CA SER A 209 -17.76 -10.63 5.14
C SER A 209 -17.53 -9.35 5.99
N GLN A 210 -16.30 -9.14 6.45
CA GLN A 210 -15.80 -7.97 7.14
C GLN A 210 -15.26 -6.96 6.12
N ALA A 211 -15.53 -5.68 6.40
CA ALA A 211 -15.08 -4.54 5.64
C ALA A 211 -13.58 -4.62 5.29
N SER A 212 -13.23 -4.36 4.04
CA SER A 212 -11.85 -4.34 3.56
C SER A 212 -11.47 -2.96 3.04
N LEU A 213 -10.21 -2.59 3.20
CA LEU A 213 -9.61 -1.38 2.62
C LEU A 213 -8.28 -1.72 1.98
N ALA A 214 -7.94 -1.04 0.90
CA ALA A 214 -6.63 -1.04 0.26
C ALA A 214 -6.30 0.34 -0.31
N ALA A 215 -5.00 0.65 -0.38
CA ALA A 215 -4.50 1.88 -0.98
C ALA A 215 -3.22 1.57 -1.77
N SER A 216 -3.13 2.04 -3.02
CA SER A 216 -1.99 1.77 -3.89
C SER A 216 -1.66 2.98 -4.80
N PRO A 217 -0.39 3.35 -4.97
CA PRO A 217 0.80 2.75 -4.34
C PRO A 217 0.87 3.01 -2.82
N ALA A 218 1.64 2.19 -2.10
CA ALA A 218 1.78 2.28 -0.64
C ALA A 218 2.70 3.42 -0.16
N SER A 219 3.35 4.14 -1.09
CA SER A 219 4.24 5.26 -0.78
C SER A 219 4.26 6.32 -1.87
N LEU A 220 4.35 7.59 -1.48
CA LEU A 220 4.55 8.75 -2.36
C LEU A 220 5.73 9.60 -1.87
N THR A 221 6.59 10.02 -2.78
CA THR A 221 7.72 10.91 -2.49
C THR A 221 7.63 12.18 -3.34
N PHE A 222 7.86 13.33 -2.70
CA PHE A 222 7.67 14.66 -3.28
C PHE A 222 8.97 15.43 -3.50
N GLY A 223 10.13 14.87 -3.11
CA GLY A 223 11.43 15.53 -3.26
C GLY A 223 11.53 16.82 -2.45
N GLN A 224 12.30 17.78 -2.97
CA GLN A 224 12.51 19.08 -2.35
C GLN A 224 11.48 20.10 -2.84
N VAL A 225 10.85 20.80 -1.91
CA VAL A 225 9.85 21.84 -2.19
C VAL A 225 10.13 23.05 -1.32
N GLU A 226 10.08 24.24 -1.91
CA GLU A 226 10.27 25.48 -1.15
C GLU A 226 9.17 25.66 -0.10
N VAL A 227 9.56 26.13 1.10
CA VAL A 227 8.62 26.45 2.18
C VAL A 227 7.50 27.36 1.67
N ASN A 228 6.26 26.98 1.97
CA ASN A 228 5.01 27.63 1.55
C ASN A 228 4.70 27.55 0.04
N SER A 229 5.42 26.72 -0.71
CA SER A 229 5.11 26.39 -2.11
C SER A 229 4.43 25.03 -2.22
N TYR A 230 3.88 24.74 -3.40
CA TYR A 230 3.22 23.48 -3.71
C TYR A 230 4.18 22.54 -4.45
N SER A 231 4.20 21.27 -4.06
CA SER A 231 4.84 20.21 -4.83
C SER A 231 4.11 19.95 -6.16
N ASP A 232 4.78 19.22 -7.05
CA ASP A 232 4.09 18.49 -8.11
C ASP A 232 3.01 17.57 -7.53
N LEU A 233 1.96 17.36 -8.33
CA LEU A 233 0.84 16.53 -7.95
C LEU A 233 1.22 15.04 -7.97
N ARG A 234 0.87 14.33 -6.90
CA ARG A 234 0.90 12.85 -6.87
C ARG A 234 -0.50 12.33 -6.55
N SER A 235 -0.74 11.06 -6.81
CA SER A 235 -2.00 10.42 -6.48
C SER A 235 -1.82 8.95 -6.13
N TYR A 236 -2.83 8.41 -5.46
CA TYR A 236 -2.97 6.99 -5.20
C TYR A 236 -4.45 6.60 -5.24
N ARG A 237 -4.75 5.33 -5.45
CA ARG A 237 -6.11 4.79 -5.50
C ARG A 237 -6.47 4.16 -4.17
N VAL A 238 -7.65 4.45 -3.66
CA VAL A 238 -8.27 3.83 -2.49
C VAL A 238 -9.39 2.92 -2.97
N THR A 239 -9.36 1.67 -2.53
CA THR A 239 -10.47 0.72 -2.72
C THR A 239 -10.94 0.17 -1.39
N GLY A 240 -12.23 -0.14 -1.28
CA GLY A 240 -12.78 -0.89 -0.18
C GLY A 240 -14.03 -1.64 -0.57
N SER A 241 -14.32 -2.73 0.13
CA SER A 241 -15.49 -3.58 -0.07
C SER A 241 -16.11 -3.97 1.28
N HIS A 242 -17.38 -4.36 1.25
CA HIS A 242 -18.16 -4.73 2.45
C HIS A 242 -18.16 -3.64 3.54
N LEU A 243 -18.06 -2.38 3.12
CA LEU A 243 -18.00 -1.22 4.01
C LEU A 243 -19.40 -0.89 4.53
N THR A 244 -19.54 -0.84 5.85
CA THR A 244 -20.79 -0.44 6.54
C THR A 244 -20.80 1.03 6.95
N GLY A 245 -19.65 1.72 6.83
CA GLY A 245 -19.49 3.12 7.18
C GLY A 245 -18.50 3.85 6.26
N ALA A 246 -18.52 5.18 6.33
CA ALA A 246 -17.65 6.02 5.53
C ALA A 246 -16.16 5.80 5.86
N VAL A 247 -15.32 5.88 4.83
CA VAL A 247 -13.87 5.84 4.97
C VAL A 247 -13.38 7.23 5.31
N THR A 248 -12.72 7.38 6.45
CA THR A 248 -12.02 8.60 6.85
C THR A 248 -10.56 8.51 6.43
N ILE A 249 -10.07 9.56 5.78
CA ILE A 249 -8.68 9.66 5.32
C ILE A 249 -8.06 10.88 6.00
N GLU A 250 -6.94 10.71 6.71
CA GLU A 250 -6.25 11.79 7.41
C GLU A 250 -4.80 11.92 6.95
N ALA A 251 -4.43 13.12 6.50
CA ALA A 251 -3.08 13.44 6.05
C ALA A 251 -2.21 14.01 7.19
N PRO A 252 -0.92 13.62 7.27
CA PRO A 252 0.00 14.16 8.26
C PRO A 252 0.38 15.63 7.93
N ALA A 253 1.00 16.32 8.89
CA ALA A 253 1.41 17.71 8.71
C ALA A 253 2.32 17.89 7.48
N GLY A 254 2.07 18.95 6.71
CA GLY A 254 2.77 19.24 5.46
C GLY A 254 2.15 18.58 4.22
N PHE A 255 1.23 17.63 4.38
CA PHE A 255 0.57 16.95 3.27
C PHE A 255 -0.93 17.26 3.22
N TRP A 256 -1.44 17.45 2.02
CA TRP A 256 -2.83 17.81 1.75
C TRP A 256 -3.43 16.84 0.74
N ILE A 257 -4.69 16.46 0.96
CA ILE A 257 -5.41 15.47 0.16
C ILE A 257 -6.66 16.08 -0.49
N SER A 258 -7.02 15.62 -1.69
CA SER A 258 -8.23 16.04 -2.41
C SER A 258 -8.81 14.94 -3.30
N LEU A 259 -10.10 15.05 -3.62
CA LEU A 259 -10.80 14.28 -4.66
C LEU A 259 -10.70 14.93 -6.05
N SER A 260 -10.23 16.17 -6.13
CA SER A 260 -10.01 16.91 -7.37
C SER A 260 -8.53 17.27 -7.51
N PRO A 261 -7.94 17.17 -8.71
CA PRO A 261 -6.53 17.51 -8.91
C PRO A 261 -6.24 19.00 -8.64
N ASN A 262 -7.25 19.88 -8.76
CA ASN A 262 -7.05 21.33 -8.85
C ASN A 262 -7.68 22.15 -7.71
N SER A 263 -8.49 21.55 -6.85
CA SER A 263 -9.23 22.28 -5.81
C SER A 263 -9.56 21.37 -4.62
N GLY A 264 -10.05 21.95 -3.51
CA GLY A 264 -10.61 21.17 -2.40
C GLY A 264 -9.60 20.44 -1.51
N TYR A 265 -8.35 20.90 -1.46
CA TYR A 265 -7.31 20.29 -0.62
C TYR A 265 -7.60 20.51 0.87
N GLN A 266 -7.61 19.41 1.61
CA GLN A 266 -7.93 19.36 3.04
C GLN A 266 -6.96 18.42 3.76
N ARG A 267 -6.98 18.42 5.10
CA ARG A 267 -6.24 17.43 5.91
C ARG A 267 -7.03 16.15 6.14
N THR A 268 -8.35 16.20 6.00
CA THR A 268 -9.24 15.06 6.22
C THR A 268 -10.25 14.97 5.09
N LEU A 269 -10.49 13.77 4.58
CA LEU A 269 -11.57 13.46 3.64
C LEU A 269 -12.47 12.36 4.23
N THR A 270 -13.73 12.37 3.83
CA THR A 270 -14.70 11.33 4.17
C THR A 270 -15.30 10.80 2.88
N LEU A 271 -15.18 9.49 2.64
CA LEU A 271 -15.69 8.81 1.46
C LEU A 271 -16.87 7.91 1.87
N PRO A 272 -18.12 8.28 1.55
CA PRO A 272 -19.25 7.39 1.76
C PRO A 272 -19.15 6.20 0.77
N PRO A 273 -19.43 4.95 1.21
CA PRO A 273 -19.50 3.83 0.30
C PRO A 273 -20.75 3.86 -0.58
N GLU A 274 -20.61 3.44 -1.83
CA GLU A 274 -21.69 3.18 -2.78
C GLU A 274 -21.85 1.67 -2.89
N ASN A 275 -23.02 1.14 -2.53
CA ASN A 275 -23.29 -0.30 -2.48
C ASN A 275 -22.25 -1.10 -1.66
N GLY A 276 -21.80 -0.53 -0.54
CA GLY A 276 -20.81 -1.15 0.34
C GLY A 276 -19.38 -1.12 -0.19
N ALA A 277 -19.11 -0.36 -1.26
CA ALA A 277 -17.78 -0.23 -1.85
C ALA A 277 -17.33 1.22 -1.95
N VAL A 278 -16.02 1.44 -1.88
CA VAL A 278 -15.39 2.72 -2.24
C VAL A 278 -14.35 2.45 -3.29
N GLU A 279 -14.35 3.25 -4.34
CA GLU A 279 -13.26 3.31 -5.31
C GLU A 279 -13.05 4.76 -5.73
N ARG A 280 -11.94 5.36 -5.27
CA ARG A 280 -11.63 6.76 -5.53
C ARG A 280 -10.12 6.96 -5.71
N THR A 281 -9.77 7.92 -6.56
CA THR A 281 -8.40 8.44 -6.65
C THR A 281 -8.25 9.60 -5.68
N ILE A 282 -7.23 9.53 -4.83
CA ILE A 282 -6.85 10.60 -3.91
C ILE A 282 -5.64 11.31 -4.46
N TYR A 283 -5.78 12.62 -4.65
CA TYR A 283 -4.73 13.52 -5.06
C TYR A 283 -4.03 14.08 -3.83
N VAL A 284 -2.70 14.13 -3.86
CA VAL A 284 -1.87 14.53 -2.73
C VAL A 284 -0.90 15.62 -3.17
N ARG A 285 -0.79 16.67 -2.37
CA ARG A 285 0.25 17.71 -2.49
C ARG A 285 1.01 17.86 -1.20
N PHE A 286 2.29 18.15 -1.32
CA PHE A 286 3.17 18.52 -0.21
C PHE A 286 3.36 20.04 -0.19
N VAL A 287 3.14 20.65 0.97
CA VAL A 287 3.30 22.09 1.24
C VAL A 287 4.05 22.24 2.57
N PRO A 288 5.39 22.32 2.54
CA PRO A 288 6.19 22.43 3.76
C PRO A 288 6.03 23.79 4.42
N SER A 289 5.87 23.81 5.74
CA SER A 289 5.80 25.04 6.55
C SER A 289 7.15 25.49 7.12
N SER A 290 8.18 24.64 7.02
CA SER A 290 9.53 24.91 7.52
C SER A 290 10.56 24.12 6.72
N ALA A 291 11.81 24.58 6.73
CA ALA A 291 12.89 23.90 6.02
C ALA A 291 13.40 22.71 6.84
N ARG A 292 12.91 21.50 6.53
CA ARG A 292 13.27 20.23 7.19
C ARG A 292 12.75 19.03 6.39
N GLN A 293 13.17 17.84 6.79
CA GLN A 293 12.57 16.58 6.33
C GLN A 293 11.16 16.38 6.93
N TYR A 294 10.21 15.98 6.09
CA TYR A 294 8.87 15.56 6.48
C TYR A 294 8.67 14.10 6.09
N SER A 295 8.21 13.29 7.04
CA SER A 295 7.77 11.92 6.81
C SER A 295 6.53 11.61 7.65
N GLY A 296 5.69 10.73 7.15
CA GLY A 296 4.48 10.30 7.86
C GLY A 296 3.65 9.35 7.02
N SER A 297 2.45 9.05 7.50
CA SER A 297 1.50 8.20 6.78
C SER A 297 0.16 8.90 6.64
N ILE A 298 -0.42 8.87 5.44
CA ILE A 298 -1.84 9.15 5.25
C ILE A 298 -2.61 7.92 5.75
N LEU A 299 -3.47 8.13 6.74
CA LEU A 299 -4.21 7.08 7.45
C LEU A 299 -5.59 6.90 6.84
N HIS A 300 -6.02 5.66 6.63
CA HIS A 300 -7.34 5.30 6.12
C HIS A 300 -8.03 4.41 7.13
N ARG A 301 -9.21 4.84 7.60
CA ARG A 301 -9.97 4.13 8.64
C ARG A 301 -11.43 4.03 8.25
N THR A 302 -12.03 2.88 8.52
CA THR A 302 -13.48 2.68 8.50
C THR A 302 -13.82 1.58 9.50
N ALA A 303 -15.05 1.56 9.98
CA ALA A 303 -15.51 0.55 10.92
C ALA A 303 -15.40 -0.85 10.29
N GLY A 304 -14.89 -1.81 11.05
CA GLY A 304 -14.77 -3.20 10.61
C GLY A 304 -13.57 -3.50 9.72
N ALA A 305 -12.87 -2.53 9.12
CA ALA A 305 -11.68 -2.80 8.31
C ALA A 305 -10.38 -2.49 9.05
N ALA A 306 -9.32 -3.24 8.72
CA ALA A 306 -7.97 -2.90 9.16
C ALA A 306 -7.52 -1.55 8.56
N GLU A 307 -6.87 -0.72 9.38
CA GLU A 307 -6.31 0.56 8.95
C GLU A 307 -5.31 0.37 7.81
N ARG A 308 -5.38 1.25 6.80
CA ARG A 308 -4.40 1.29 5.71
C ARG A 308 -3.60 2.58 5.73
N ARG A 309 -2.33 2.47 5.32
CA ARG A 309 -1.35 3.55 5.35
C ARG A 309 -0.74 3.74 3.98
N VAL A 310 -0.64 4.99 3.56
CA VAL A 310 0.21 5.41 2.44
C VAL A 310 1.33 6.25 3.01
N GLN A 311 2.57 5.78 2.89
CA GLN A 311 3.74 6.52 3.36
C GLN A 311 3.94 7.76 2.50
N VAL A 312 4.24 8.89 3.12
CA VAL A 312 4.54 10.13 2.40
C VAL A 312 5.83 10.73 2.91
N SER A 313 6.66 11.20 1.99
CA SER A 313 7.92 11.87 2.30
C SER A 313 8.20 13.06 1.39
N GLY A 314 8.85 14.08 1.93
CA GLY A 314 9.27 15.27 1.22
C GLY A 314 10.18 16.13 2.08
N GLU A 315 10.93 17.03 1.46
CA GLU A 315 11.83 17.94 2.15
C GLU A 315 11.38 19.38 1.88
N GLY A 316 11.08 20.10 2.96
CA GLY A 316 10.97 21.54 2.90
C GLY A 316 12.37 22.13 2.77
N ILE A 317 12.61 22.92 1.73
CA ILE A 317 13.83 23.70 1.59
C ILE A 317 13.53 25.19 1.76
N ALA A 318 14.47 25.93 2.34
CA ALA A 318 14.34 27.37 2.39
C ALA A 318 14.28 27.90 0.95
N GLY A 319 13.26 28.71 0.62
CA GLY A 319 13.13 29.27 -0.72
C GLY A 319 14.38 30.05 -1.13
N HIS A 320 14.71 30.01 -2.42
CA HIS A 320 15.84 30.74 -2.97
C HIS A 320 15.52 32.25 -2.95
N ARG A 321 16.19 33.00 -2.08
CA ARG A 321 16.02 34.45 -1.92
C ARG A 321 17.36 35.16 -1.97
N VAL A 322 17.34 36.41 -2.38
CA VAL A 322 18.49 37.31 -2.34
C VAL A 322 18.15 38.46 -1.38
N PRO A 323 18.96 38.70 -0.33
CA PRO A 323 18.75 39.84 0.57
C PRO A 323 18.84 41.18 -0.17
N ALA A 324 18.09 42.18 0.29
CA ALA A 324 18.21 43.54 -0.25
C ALA A 324 19.63 44.07 0.04
N PRO A 325 20.28 44.75 -0.92
CA PRO A 325 21.56 45.39 -0.66
C PRO A 325 21.44 46.49 0.39
N LEU A 326 22.58 46.80 1.02
CA LEU A 326 22.70 48.00 1.84
C LEU A 326 22.43 49.26 1.01
N ARG A 327 21.97 50.31 1.67
CA ARG A 327 21.79 51.64 1.07
C ARG A 327 23.07 52.04 0.30
N PRO A 328 22.97 52.51 -0.95
CA PRO A 328 24.14 52.95 -1.70
C PRO A 328 24.98 53.98 -0.93
N TYR A 329 26.28 53.74 -0.89
CA TYR A 329 27.28 54.64 -0.35
C TYR A 329 28.00 55.36 -1.48
N GLY A 330 28.21 56.67 -1.36
CA GLY A 330 28.82 57.52 -2.38
C GLY A 330 28.66 58.99 -2.05
N PRO A 331 28.92 59.92 -2.99
CA PRO A 331 28.68 61.35 -2.81
C PRO A 331 27.19 61.68 -2.60
N SER A 332 26.87 62.76 -1.88
CA SER A 332 25.51 63.33 -1.77
C SER A 332 25.31 64.60 -2.58
N SER A 333 26.36 65.12 -3.21
CA SER A 333 26.30 66.26 -4.11
C SER A 333 27.29 66.12 -5.26
N GLY A 334 27.06 66.87 -6.33
CA GLY A 334 27.90 66.89 -7.52
C GLY A 334 27.53 68.03 -8.48
N VAL A 335 28.19 68.07 -9.62
CA VAL A 335 27.95 69.01 -10.72
C VAL A 335 27.63 68.26 -12.00
N ALA A 336 26.81 68.86 -12.86
CA ALA A 336 26.40 68.27 -14.11
C ALA A 336 27.59 67.94 -15.02
N GLY A 337 27.64 66.70 -15.51
CA GLY A 337 28.74 66.14 -16.31
C GLY A 337 29.83 65.41 -15.51
N GLY A 338 29.84 65.56 -14.18
CA GLY A 338 30.73 64.82 -13.28
C GLY A 338 30.40 63.32 -13.20
N SER A 339 31.42 62.49 -13.00
CA SER A 339 31.27 61.03 -12.81
C SER A 339 31.34 60.68 -11.33
N TYR A 340 30.32 60.00 -10.83
CA TYR A 340 30.21 59.66 -9.41
C TYR A 340 30.02 58.16 -9.25
N THR A 341 30.87 57.54 -8.44
CA THR A 341 30.81 56.11 -8.13
C THR A 341 30.03 55.87 -6.84
N TYR A 342 29.14 54.89 -6.88
CA TYR A 342 28.38 54.42 -5.74
C TYR A 342 28.68 52.95 -5.48
N TYR A 343 28.62 52.58 -4.20
CA TYR A 343 28.94 51.27 -3.68
C TYR A 343 27.75 50.69 -2.94
N THR A 344 27.57 49.38 -2.98
CA THR A 344 26.57 48.65 -2.20
C THR A 344 27.05 47.22 -1.97
N ILE A 345 26.55 46.55 -0.95
CA ILE A 345 26.84 45.15 -0.69
C ILE A 345 25.58 44.46 -0.17
N ALA A 346 25.42 43.18 -0.49
CA ALA A 346 24.41 42.33 0.09
C ALA A 346 25.06 41.01 0.52
N ASP A 347 24.45 40.33 1.49
CA ASP A 347 24.83 38.96 1.82
C ASP A 347 24.61 38.04 0.60
N PRO A 348 25.32 36.90 0.52
CA PRO A 348 25.04 35.86 -0.46
C PRO A 348 23.55 35.46 -0.49
N CYS A 349 23.09 34.89 -1.59
CA CYS A 349 21.71 34.39 -1.65
C CYS A 349 21.52 33.24 -0.66
N SER A 350 20.27 32.85 -0.36
CA SER A 350 19.98 31.77 0.59
C SER A 350 20.52 30.40 0.17
N ALA A 351 20.93 30.22 -1.09
CA ALA A 351 21.62 29.04 -1.58
C ALA A 351 23.16 29.14 -1.45
N GLY A 352 23.70 30.21 -0.85
CA GLY A 352 25.13 30.45 -0.67
C GLY A 352 25.86 30.97 -1.91
N HIS A 353 25.16 31.19 -3.03
CA HIS A 353 25.76 31.74 -4.24
C HIS A 353 26.11 33.24 -4.07
N PRO A 354 27.17 33.72 -4.75
CA PRO A 354 27.43 35.15 -4.83
C PRO A 354 26.28 35.88 -5.53
N VAL A 355 26.23 37.19 -5.34
CA VAL A 355 25.21 38.06 -5.92
C VAL A 355 25.80 39.02 -6.94
N GLN A 356 24.95 39.48 -7.87
CA GLN A 356 25.24 40.58 -8.79
C GLN A 356 24.36 41.78 -8.44
N TYR A 357 24.82 42.98 -8.77
CA TYR A 357 24.20 44.24 -8.40
C TYR A 357 23.76 45.03 -9.63
N ARG A 358 22.66 45.77 -9.50
CA ARG A 358 22.33 46.90 -10.38
C ARG A 358 21.93 48.11 -9.55
N PHE A 359 22.17 49.30 -10.10
CA PHE A 359 21.78 50.58 -9.52
C PHE A 359 20.67 51.20 -10.36
N ASP A 360 19.64 51.70 -9.70
CA ASP A 360 18.68 52.67 -10.25
C ASP A 360 19.21 54.07 -9.92
N TRP A 361 19.38 54.88 -10.95
CA TRP A 361 19.99 56.21 -10.83
C TRP A 361 18.98 57.32 -10.53
N GLY A 362 17.69 57.01 -10.43
CA GLY A 362 16.64 57.98 -10.13
C GLY A 362 16.31 58.93 -11.28
N ASP A 363 16.85 58.69 -12.48
CA ASP A 363 16.59 59.44 -13.71
C ASP A 363 15.89 58.59 -14.79
N GLY A 364 15.36 57.43 -14.39
CA GLY A 364 14.76 56.44 -15.30
C GLY A 364 15.77 55.48 -15.94
N THR A 365 17.08 55.64 -15.68
CA THR A 365 18.11 54.73 -16.17
C THR A 365 18.65 53.81 -15.08
N TYR A 366 19.16 52.65 -15.50
CA TYR A 366 19.81 51.67 -14.62
C TYR A 366 21.25 51.42 -15.06
N SER A 367 22.10 50.98 -14.12
CA SER A 367 23.34 50.31 -14.48
C SER A 367 23.06 48.93 -15.10
N ALA A 368 24.03 48.39 -15.83
CA ALA A 368 24.05 46.96 -16.11
C ALA A 368 24.15 46.17 -14.81
N TRP A 369 23.72 44.90 -14.84
CA TRP A 369 24.02 43.95 -13.78
C TRP A 369 25.52 43.63 -13.77
N SER A 370 26.15 43.65 -12.60
CA SER A 370 27.58 43.39 -12.45
C SER A 370 27.88 42.65 -11.15
N SER A 371 28.95 41.84 -11.11
CA SER A 371 29.49 41.30 -9.86
C SER A 371 30.26 42.34 -9.05
N SER A 372 30.58 43.50 -9.64
CA SER A 372 31.17 44.62 -8.90
C SER A 372 30.15 45.20 -7.92
N TYR A 373 30.60 45.41 -6.69
CA TYR A 373 29.84 46.10 -5.65
C TYR A 373 29.76 47.63 -5.89
N SER A 374 30.15 48.10 -7.08
CA SER A 374 30.12 49.51 -7.45
C SER A 374 29.76 49.77 -8.91
N ALA A 375 29.17 50.94 -9.16
CA ALA A 375 28.92 51.47 -10.50
C ALA A 375 29.03 53.00 -10.50
N ALA A 376 29.38 53.58 -11.64
CA ALA A 376 29.51 55.02 -11.82
C ALA A 376 28.41 55.59 -12.71
N LYS A 377 27.98 56.82 -12.41
CA LYS A 377 26.97 57.56 -13.16
C LYS A 377 27.39 59.01 -13.41
N LYS A 378 27.01 59.52 -14.58
CA LYS A 378 27.08 60.93 -14.95
C LYS A 378 25.67 61.44 -15.18
N TRP A 379 25.31 62.54 -14.53
CA TRP A 379 24.07 63.28 -14.78
C TRP A 379 24.39 64.55 -15.56
N SER A 380 23.79 64.73 -16.74
CA SER A 380 23.95 65.93 -17.57
C SER A 380 23.04 67.07 -17.14
N THR A 381 21.97 66.75 -16.44
CA THR A 381 20.93 67.70 -16.01
C THR A 381 21.05 67.93 -14.51
N PRO A 382 21.04 69.19 -14.05
CA PRO A 382 20.94 69.51 -12.63
C PRO A 382 19.63 69.01 -12.04
N GLY A 383 19.66 68.53 -10.81
CA GLY A 383 18.48 67.96 -10.16
C GLY A 383 18.83 67.14 -8.92
N THR A 384 17.79 66.63 -8.26
CA THR A 384 17.94 65.71 -7.13
C THR A 384 17.53 64.31 -7.57
N TYR A 385 18.40 63.34 -7.35
CA TYR A 385 18.23 61.97 -7.81
C TYR A 385 18.25 60.98 -6.64
N ASN A 386 17.34 60.02 -6.68
CA ASN A 386 17.17 59.00 -5.65
C ASN A 386 17.76 57.67 -6.13
N ILE A 387 18.93 57.32 -5.62
CA ILE A 387 19.69 56.14 -6.00
C ILE A 387 19.30 54.97 -5.10
N ARG A 388 19.03 53.81 -5.69
CA ARG A 388 18.80 52.56 -4.96
C ARG A 388 19.50 51.41 -5.68
N ALA A 389 19.83 50.37 -4.93
CA ALA A 389 20.48 49.18 -5.46
C ALA A 389 19.56 47.95 -5.34
N GLN A 390 19.76 46.98 -6.23
CA GLN A 390 19.13 45.68 -6.16
C GLN A 390 20.19 44.61 -6.42
N ALA A 391 20.07 43.47 -5.74
CA ALA A 391 20.88 42.30 -5.98
C ALA A 391 20.08 41.20 -6.70
N ARG A 392 20.79 40.28 -7.35
CA ARG A 392 20.24 39.02 -7.87
C ARG A 392 21.21 37.88 -7.62
N CYS A 393 20.73 36.65 -7.61
CA CYS A 393 21.61 35.49 -7.54
C CYS A 393 22.47 35.42 -8.80
N ALA A 394 23.79 35.24 -8.65
CA ALA A 394 24.71 35.16 -9.79
C ALA A 394 24.55 33.87 -10.63
N VAL A 395 23.94 32.83 -10.07
CA VAL A 395 23.62 31.57 -10.76
C VAL A 395 22.22 31.61 -11.37
N THR A 396 21.18 31.79 -10.54
CA THR A 396 19.78 31.85 -10.97
C THR A 396 19.29 33.30 -11.09
N HIS A 397 19.54 33.93 -12.24
CA HIS A 397 19.30 35.37 -12.45
C HIS A 397 17.84 35.85 -12.29
N SER A 398 16.85 34.95 -12.32
CA SER A 398 15.44 35.28 -12.08
C SER A 398 15.13 35.61 -10.62
N ILE A 399 15.98 35.18 -9.69
CA ILE A 399 15.82 35.47 -8.25
C ILE A 399 16.48 36.82 -7.95
N VAL A 400 15.64 37.83 -7.74
CA VAL A 400 16.04 39.21 -7.45
C VAL A 400 15.63 39.64 -6.05
N SER A 401 16.44 40.48 -5.42
CA SER A 401 16.13 41.04 -4.10
C SER A 401 15.06 42.13 -4.20
N PRO A 402 14.45 42.54 -3.07
CA PRO A 402 13.86 43.87 -2.95
C PRO A 402 14.91 44.96 -3.23
N TRP A 403 14.46 46.17 -3.54
CA TRP A 403 15.34 47.34 -3.63
C TRP A 403 15.85 47.75 -2.25
N SER A 404 17.08 48.27 -2.21
CA SER A 404 17.64 48.91 -1.02
C SER A 404 16.86 50.17 -0.62
N SER A 405 17.13 50.69 0.58
CA SER A 405 16.76 52.07 0.89
C SER A 405 17.51 53.07 -0.02
N VAL A 406 16.95 54.27 -0.14
CA VAL A 406 17.38 55.30 -1.09
C VAL A 406 18.58 56.09 -0.55
N ARG A 407 19.52 56.41 -1.45
CA ARG A 407 20.56 57.43 -1.29
C ARG A 407 20.27 58.60 -2.22
N THR A 408 20.10 59.79 -1.66
CA THR A 408 19.86 61.01 -2.45
C THR A 408 21.17 61.71 -2.81
N VAL A 409 21.25 62.20 -4.05
CA VAL A 409 22.32 63.08 -4.54
C VAL A 409 21.72 64.32 -5.20
N THR A 410 22.31 65.49 -4.94
CA THR A 410 21.95 66.74 -5.61
C THR A 410 23.04 67.14 -6.60
N ILE A 411 22.66 67.28 -7.88
CA ILE A 411 23.54 67.67 -8.97
C ILE A 411 23.26 69.14 -9.30
N GLU A 412 24.27 69.98 -9.14
CA GLU A 412 24.22 71.40 -9.44
C GLU A 412 24.61 71.69 -10.91
N PRO A 413 24.19 72.83 -11.48
CA PRO A 413 24.65 73.27 -12.79
C PRO A 413 26.17 73.41 -12.85
N ASN A 414 26.77 72.96 -13.94
CA ASN A 414 28.18 73.26 -14.20
C ASN A 414 28.37 74.75 -14.56
N SER A 415 29.62 75.20 -14.68
CA SER A 415 29.95 76.61 -14.92
C SER A 415 29.28 77.18 -16.18
N GLN A 416 29.24 76.41 -17.28
CA GLN A 416 28.59 76.82 -18.53
C GLN A 416 27.07 76.95 -18.36
N GLN A 417 26.42 75.95 -17.75
CA GLN A 417 24.98 75.98 -17.48
C GLN A 417 24.61 77.12 -16.50
N ARG A 418 25.46 77.39 -15.50
CA ARG A 418 25.28 78.49 -14.55
C ARG A 418 25.40 79.85 -15.22
N LEU A 419 26.39 80.04 -16.09
CA LEU A 419 26.54 81.26 -16.89
C LEU A 419 25.34 81.48 -17.82
N LEU A 420 24.88 80.44 -18.49
CA LEU A 420 23.71 80.50 -19.36
C LEU A 420 22.44 80.88 -18.57
N TYR A 421 22.24 80.29 -17.39
CA TYR A 421 21.13 80.64 -16.50
C TYR A 421 21.16 82.12 -16.07
N LEU A 422 22.33 82.62 -15.66
CA LEU A 422 22.52 84.02 -15.27
C LEU A 422 22.28 84.96 -16.45
N TYR A 423 22.74 84.59 -17.65
CA TYR A 423 22.50 85.36 -18.87
C TYR A 423 21.01 85.47 -19.21
N TYR A 424 20.25 84.37 -19.15
CA TYR A 424 18.79 84.41 -19.36
C TYR A 424 18.07 85.26 -18.32
N ARG A 425 18.44 85.15 -17.03
CA ARG A 425 17.90 86.00 -15.96
C ARG A 425 18.19 87.48 -16.20
N TYR A 426 19.41 87.80 -16.61
CA TYR A 426 19.81 89.16 -16.97
C TYR A 426 18.96 89.71 -18.13
N LEU A 427 18.78 88.93 -19.20
CA LEU A 427 17.92 89.34 -20.33
C LEU A 427 16.45 89.55 -19.91
N GLN A 428 15.92 88.72 -19.00
CA GLN A 428 14.56 88.88 -18.48
C GLN A 428 14.40 90.12 -17.59
N SER A 429 15.46 90.53 -16.87
CA SER A 429 15.45 91.75 -16.04
C SER A 429 15.59 93.06 -16.84
N ARG A 430 15.89 92.96 -18.14
CA ARG A 430 16.05 94.09 -19.09
C ARG A 430 14.82 94.32 -19.97
N ARG A 431 13.79 93.47 -19.84
CA ARG A 431 12.43 93.71 -20.34
C ARG A 431 11.59 94.26 -19.21
#